data_AF-A0A836QJ45-F1
#
_entry.id   AF-A0A836QJ45-F1
#
_cell.length_a   1.000
_cell.length_b   1.000
_cell.length_c   1.000
_cell.angle_alpha   90.00
_cell.angle_beta   90.00
_cell.angle_gamma   90.00
#
_symmetry.space_group_name_H-M   'P 1'
#
loop_
_entity.id
_entity.type
_entity.pdbx_description
1 polymer ?
#
loop_
_entity_poly.entity_id
_entity_poly.type
_entity_poly.pdbx_seq_one_letter_code
_entity_poly.pdbx_strand_id
1 'polypeptide(L)' 'EEASREHHDHLIDVVSGNIIEFQNPDIERLQREVARQLGYELVDHRLELYGTPLNKKGVDTEDG' A
#
# COMPACT_ATOMS: atom_id res chain seq x y z
N GLU A 1 -15.35 -8.68 -21.27
CA GLU A 1 -14.58 -9.00 -20.06
C GLU A 1 -14.15 -7.68 -19.43
N GLU A 2 -14.97 -7.10 -18.56
CA GLU A 2 -14.53 -6.00 -17.70
C GLU A 2 -13.68 -6.62 -16.61
N ALA A 3 -12.41 -6.84 -16.92
CA ALA A 3 -11.42 -7.23 -15.95
C ALA A 3 -11.38 -6.10 -14.91
N SER A 4 -12.01 -6.33 -13.76
CA SER A 4 -11.77 -5.59 -12.53
C SER A 4 -10.27 -5.48 -12.38
N ARG A 5 -9.69 -4.33 -12.74
CA ARG A 5 -8.34 -4.00 -12.34
C ARG A 5 -8.43 -3.84 -10.85
N GLU A 6 -8.29 -4.95 -10.13
CA GLU A 6 -8.14 -4.93 -8.70
C GLU A 6 -6.82 -4.18 -8.46
N HIS A 7 -6.94 -2.90 -8.11
CA HIS A 7 -5.81 -2.05 -7.79
C HIS A 7 -5.29 -2.56 -6.45
N HIS A 8 -4.29 -3.45 -6.50
CA HIS A 8 -3.60 -3.92 -5.32
C HIS A 8 -2.59 -2.85 -4.90
N ASP A 9 -2.78 -2.30 -3.71
CA ASP A 9 -1.83 -1.40 -3.07
C ASP A 9 -0.66 -2.22 -2.54
N HIS A 10 0.52 -1.60 -2.45
CA HIS A 10 1.74 -2.28 -2.02
C HIS A 10 2.29 -1.69 -0.73
N LEU A 11 2.68 -2.54 0.22
CA LEU A 11 3.51 -2.18 1.37
C LEU A 11 4.88 -2.84 1.21
N ILE A 12 5.92 -2.02 1.14
CA ILE A 12 7.31 -2.44 0.97
C ILE A 12 8.01 -2.33 2.33
N ASP A 13 8.50 -3.46 2.83
CA ASP A 13 9.40 -3.48 3.98
C ASP A 13 10.79 -3.00 3.54
N VAL A 14 11.22 -1.85 4.04
CA VAL A 14 12.52 -1.27 3.69
C VAL A 14 13.70 -2.00 4.32
N VAL A 15 13.45 -2.88 5.30
CA VAL A 15 14.49 -3.69 5.97
C VAL A 15 14.76 -4.97 5.19
N SER A 16 13.70 -5.71 4.85
CA SER A 16 13.83 -7.00 4.18
C SER A 16 13.65 -6.95 2.66
N GLY A 17 13.09 -5.85 2.12
CA GLY A 17 12.69 -5.74 0.72
C GLY A 17 11.41 -6.50 0.37
N ASN A 18 10.73 -7.07 1.37
CA ASN A 18 9.48 -7.81 1.15
C ASN A 18 8.36 -6.88 0.69
N ILE A 19 7.60 -7.32 -0.29
CA ILE A 19 6.44 -6.60 -0.84
C ILE A 19 5.18 -7.33 -0.38
N ILE A 20 4.27 -6.58 0.21
CA ILE A 20 2.98 -7.07 0.73
C ILE A 20 1.89 -6.39 -0.08
N GLU A 21 1.16 -7.15 -0.88
CA GLU A 21 -0.02 -6.68 -1.61
C GLU A 21 -1.23 -6.65 -0.67
N PHE A 22 -1.95 -5.52 -0.67
CA PHE A 22 -3.18 -5.39 0.11
C PHE A 22 -4.22 -4.57 -0.64
N GLN A 23 -5.46 -4.67 -0.17
CA GLN A 23 -6.56 -3.84 -0.63
C GLN A 23 -7.32 -3.32 0.59
N ASN A 24 -7.69 -2.04 0.58
CA ASN A 24 -8.47 -1.45 1.65
C ASN A 24 -9.62 -0.60 1.10
N PRO A 25 -10.89 -1.03 1.29
CA PRO A 25 -12.05 -0.33 0.73
C PRO A 25 -12.25 1.07 1.31
N ASP A 26 -11.79 1.33 2.55
CA ASP A 26 -11.86 2.66 3.14
C ASP A 26 -10.87 3.62 2.50
N ILE A 27 -9.66 3.16 2.18
CA ILE A 27 -8.66 3.96 1.47
C ILE A 27 -9.19 4.33 0.08
N GLU A 28 -9.73 3.37 -0.66
CA GLU A 28 -10.33 3.64 -1.98
C GLU A 28 -11.46 4.66 -1.90
N ARG A 29 -12.33 4.55 -0.90
CA ARG A 29 -13.41 5.51 -0.68
C ARG A 29 -12.87 6.92 -0.42
N LEU A 30 -11.85 7.04 0.43
CA LEU A 30 -11.23 8.32 0.75
C LEU A 30 -10.56 8.95 -0.47
N GLN A 31 -9.82 8.19 -1.27
CA GLN A 31 -9.18 8.69 -2.49
C GLN A 31 -10.21 9.24 -3.49
N ARG A 32 -11.33 8.52 -3.69
CA ARG A 32 -12.43 9.01 -4.55
C ARG A 32 -13.07 10.28 -3.99
N GLU A 33 -13.25 10.36 -2.68
CA GLU A 33 -13.82 11.54 -2.02
C GLU A 33 -12.93 12.76 -2.18
N VAL A 34 -11.62 12.63 -1.94
CA VAL A 34 -10.65 13.72 -2.11
C VAL A 34 -10.60 14.18 -3.56
N ALA A 35 -10.58 13.25 -4.53
CA ALA A 35 -10.62 13.60 -5.95
C ALA A 35 -11.85 14.45 -6.28
N ARG A 36 -13.04 14.03 -5.82
CA ARG A 36 -14.30 14.76 -6.02
C ARG A 36 -14.29 16.14 -5.36
N GLN A 37 -13.76 16.25 -4.14
CA GLN A 37 -13.65 17.53 -3.43
C GLN A 37 -12.76 18.53 -4.18
N LEU A 38 -11.73 18.04 -4.87
CA LEU A 38 -10.85 18.85 -5.70
C LEU A 38 -11.41 19.10 -7.12
N GLY A 39 -12.60 18.59 -7.44
CA GLY A 39 -13.25 18.75 -8.74
C GLY A 39 -12.78 17.78 -9.81
N TYR A 40 -12.22 16.63 -9.43
CA TYR A 40 -11.72 15.58 -10.32
C TYR A 40 -12.51 14.28 -10.17
N GLU A 41 -12.59 13.51 -11.24
CA GLU A 41 -13.05 12.11 -11.21
C GLU A 41 -11.81 11.20 -11.10
N LEU A 42 -11.81 10.31 -10.10
CA LEU A 42 -10.71 9.37 -9.91
C LEU A 42 -10.80 8.27 -10.99
N VAL A 43 -9.83 8.26 -11.91
CA VAL A 43 -9.76 7.27 -13.00
C VAL A 43 -8.90 6.07 -12.62
N ASP A 44 -7.80 6.30 -11.89
CA ASP A 44 -6.82 5.28 -11.52
C ASP A 44 -6.07 5.75 -10.26
N HIS A 45 -5.52 4.82 -9.49
CA HIS A 45 -4.65 5.13 -8.37
C HIS A 45 -3.62 4.02 -8.16
N ARG A 46 -2.45 4.43 -7.63
CA ARG A 46 -1.40 3.54 -7.17
C ARG A 46 -0.95 4.01 -5.79
N LEU A 47 -1.08 3.15 -4.78
CA LEU A 47 -0.56 3.40 -3.44
C LEU A 47 0.64 2.49 -3.17
N GLU A 48 1.73 3.10 -2.72
CA GLU A 48 2.91 2.40 -2.23
C GLU A 48 3.25 2.94 -0.84
N LEU A 49 3.21 2.06 0.14
CA LEU A 49 3.59 2.33 1.50
C LEU A 49 5.00 1.78 1.74
N TYR A 50 5.81 2.51 2.48
CA TYR A 50 7.15 2.08 2.87
C TYR A 50 7.19 2.02 4.39
N GLY A 51 7.46 0.84 4.93
CA GLY A 51 7.40 0.59 6.37
C GLY A 51 8.58 -0.23 6.87
N THR A 52 8.78 -0.22 8.19
CA THR A 52 9.68 -1.15 8.88
C THR A 52 8.84 -2.06 9.78
N PRO A 53 9.23 -3.34 9.98
CA PRO A 53 8.50 -4.25 10.85
C PRO A 53 8.44 -3.69 12.27
N LEU A 54 7.25 -3.68 12.87
CA LEU A 54 7.03 -3.20 14.24
C LEU A 54 7.75 -4.07 15.28
N ASN A 55 8.00 -5.33 14.96
CA ASN A 55 8.73 -6.25 15.83
C ASN A 55 10.12 -6.51 15.24
N LYS A 56 11.16 -5.90 15.85
CA LYS A 56 12.57 -6.19 15.55
C LYS A 56 13.02 -7.55 16.11
N LYS A 57 12.21 -8.60 15.98
CA LYS A 57 12.62 -9.97 16.31
C LYS A 57 12.92 -10.69 14.99
N GLY A 58 14.18 -10.66 14.58
CA GLY A 58 14.61 -11.30 13.34
C GLY A 58 15.80 -10.63 12.65
N VAL A 59 16.42 -9.63 13.27
CA VAL A 59 17.86 -9.40 13.06
C VAL A 59 18.52 -10.00 14.29
N ASP A 60 18.67 -11.32 14.27
CA ASP A 60 19.62 -12.02 15.12
C ASP A 60 20.93 -11.26 15.00
N THR A 61 21.29 -10.56 16.08
CA THR A 61 22.61 -10.01 16.26
C THR A 61 23.52 -11.20 16.49
N GLU A 62 23.90 -11.88 15.40
CA GLU A 62 25.11 -12.68 15.32
C GLU A 62 26.24 -11.74 14.91
N ASP A 63 26.62 -10.84 15.82
CA ASP A 63 27.91 -10.15 15.77
C ASP A 63 28.69 -10.58 17.01
N GLY A 64 29.64 -11.49 16.79
CA GLY A 64 30.89 -11.65 17.55
C GLY A 64 30.80 -12.04 19.02
#